data_AF-A0A382H6P8-F1
#
_entry.id   AF-A0A382H6P8-F1
#
_cell.length_a   1.000
_cell.length_b   1.000
_cell.length_c   1.000
_cell.angle_alpha   90.00
_cell.angle_beta   90.00
_cell.angle_gamma   90.00
#
_symmetry.space_group_name_H-M   'P 1'
#
loop_
_entity.id
_entity.type
_entity.pdbx_description
1 polymer ?
#
loop_
_entity_poly.entity_id
_entity_poly.type
_entity_poly.pdbx_seq_one_letter_code
_entity_poly.pdbx_strand_id
1 'polypeptide(L)'
;VTTALEETWGTDERLLFLGEWCKRYERRHVWGAREHQTVRFHWDDRDKLHRDYDYLESLHHSLLSCLASSLNELHEVSHTVRYWQILVDPWLMAWVGIVYDRWECLRLAFEEHGELDVVLLEEPASVDPPFSGFEFVIDACTSDSWNQSLCRRILESRYSDRGRFRRVEMDCRPPETPQPTFSKRRNLPKRIAAGVEQLLGKF
;
A
#
# COMPACT_ATOMS: atom_id res chain seq x y z
N VAL A 1 8.52 10.45 -4.82
CA VAL A 1 7.94 10.08 -3.51
C VAL A 1 6.93 8.96 -3.70
N THR A 2 7.21 7.79 -3.12
CA THR A 2 6.43 6.54 -3.29
C THR A 2 5.48 6.24 -2.14
N THR A 3 5.64 6.93 -1.00
CA THR A 3 4.94 6.67 0.27
C THR A 3 4.78 7.96 1.08
N ALA A 4 3.95 7.96 2.14
CA ALA A 4 3.79 9.12 3.00
C ALA A 4 4.81 9.23 4.15
N LEU A 5 5.83 8.37 4.17
CA LEU A 5 6.99 8.47 5.08
C LEU A 5 7.86 9.67 4.67
N GLU A 6 7.94 10.69 5.53
CA GLU A 6 8.56 11.98 5.20
C GLU A 6 10.07 11.88 4.99
N GLU A 7 10.71 10.88 5.59
CA GLU A 7 12.12 10.53 5.40
C GLU A 7 12.42 10.27 3.92
N THR A 8 11.41 9.89 3.14
CA THR A 8 11.50 9.60 1.70
C THR A 8 11.23 10.80 0.80
N TRP A 9 10.94 11.97 1.38
CA TRP A 9 10.54 13.16 0.60
C TRP A 9 11.74 14.02 0.18
N GLY A 10 12.97 13.65 0.53
CA GLY A 10 14.13 14.52 0.30
C GLY A 10 14.04 15.83 1.10
N THR A 11 14.88 16.81 0.77
CA THR A 11 14.97 18.07 1.53
C THR A 11 14.37 19.22 0.75
N ASP A 12 15.02 19.62 -0.33
CA ASP A 12 14.75 20.88 -1.06
C ASP A 12 14.35 20.65 -2.51
N GLU A 13 14.35 19.40 -2.96
CA GLU A 13 14.01 19.05 -4.34
C GLU A 13 12.51 19.29 -4.62
N ARG A 14 12.18 19.57 -5.89
CA ARG A 14 10.80 19.55 -6.37
C ARG A 14 10.24 18.13 -6.23
N LEU A 15 9.06 18.01 -5.63
CA LEU A 15 8.46 16.72 -5.34
C LEU A 15 7.61 16.20 -6.50
N LEU A 16 7.76 14.92 -6.82
CA LEU A 16 6.79 14.15 -7.59
C LEU A 16 6.21 13.07 -6.68
N PHE A 17 4.93 13.22 -6.31
CA PHE A 17 4.18 12.21 -5.55
C PHE A 17 3.60 11.17 -6.51
N LEU A 18 3.81 9.89 -6.20
CA LEU A 18 3.34 8.78 -7.02
C LEU A 18 1.80 8.68 -7.04
N GLY A 19 1.15 9.17 -5.99
CA GLY A 19 -0.30 9.27 -5.89
C GLY A 19 -0.72 10.13 -4.71
N GLU A 20 -2.02 10.39 -4.60
CA GLU A 20 -2.59 11.19 -3.50
C GLU A 20 -2.34 10.55 -2.12
N TRP A 21 -2.27 9.22 -2.05
CA TRP A 21 -1.98 8.47 -0.82
C TRP A 21 -0.60 8.77 -0.23
N CYS A 22 0.33 9.35 -1.00
CA CYS A 22 1.62 9.80 -0.46
C CYS A 22 1.51 11.12 0.35
N LYS A 23 0.37 11.82 0.30
CA LYS A 23 0.18 13.15 0.92
C LYS A 23 -0.73 13.06 2.13
N ARG A 24 -0.17 12.70 3.29
CA ARG A 24 -0.89 12.73 4.58
C ARG A 24 -1.47 14.12 4.84
N TYR A 25 -2.77 14.18 5.14
CA TYR A 25 -3.48 15.44 5.33
C TYR A 25 -2.92 16.23 6.52
N GLU A 26 -2.58 15.56 7.63
CA GLU A 26 -2.02 16.21 8.82
C GLU A 26 -0.69 16.93 8.53
N ARG A 27 0.02 16.48 7.49
CA ARG A 27 1.32 16.98 7.07
C ARG A 27 1.25 17.96 5.90
N ARG A 28 0.06 18.48 5.59
CA ARG A 28 -0.15 19.49 4.53
C ARG A 28 0.67 20.76 4.70
N HIS A 29 0.95 21.17 5.92
CA HIS A 29 1.83 22.30 6.19
C HIS A 29 3.28 22.06 5.73
N VAL A 30 3.72 20.80 5.64
CA VAL A 30 5.06 20.41 5.17
C VAL A 30 5.07 20.31 3.65
N TRP A 31 4.30 19.37 3.07
CA TRP A 31 4.34 19.13 1.62
C TRP A 31 3.72 20.27 0.82
N GLY A 32 2.71 20.96 1.39
CA GLY A 32 2.03 22.07 0.72
C GLY A 32 2.88 23.33 0.59
N ALA A 33 3.96 23.45 1.39
CA ALA A 33 4.91 24.55 1.31
C ALA A 33 6.00 24.31 0.24
N ARG A 34 6.12 23.08 -0.30
CA ARG A 34 7.11 22.71 -1.30
C ARG A 34 6.51 22.71 -2.71
N GLU A 35 7.33 22.99 -3.73
CA GLU A 35 6.90 22.79 -5.12
C GLU A 35 6.69 21.29 -5.36
N HIS A 36 5.50 20.91 -5.83
CA HIS A 36 5.13 19.52 -6.00
C HIS A 36 4.15 19.28 -7.15
N GLN A 37 4.18 18.06 -7.68
CA GLN A 37 3.21 17.50 -8.61
C GLN A 37 2.79 16.11 -8.11
N THR A 38 1.62 15.64 -8.53
CA THR A 38 1.17 14.26 -8.31
C THR A 38 0.94 13.59 -9.66
N VAL A 39 1.42 12.36 -9.81
CA VAL A 39 1.18 11.54 -11.00
C VAL A 39 -0.33 11.33 -11.14
N ARG A 40 -0.85 11.48 -12.36
CA ARG A 40 -2.28 11.29 -12.61
C ARG A 40 -2.67 9.86 -12.31
N PHE A 41 -3.79 9.67 -11.61
CA PHE A 41 -4.30 8.33 -11.36
C PHE A 41 -4.77 7.68 -12.67
N HIS A 42 -4.22 6.51 -12.96
CA HIS A 42 -4.33 5.89 -14.28
C HIS A 42 -5.73 5.35 -14.58
N TRP A 43 -6.46 4.91 -13.55
CA TRP A 43 -7.85 4.47 -13.69
C TRP A 43 -8.89 5.58 -13.66
N ASP A 44 -8.49 6.86 -13.58
CA ASP A 44 -9.41 7.97 -13.88
C ASP A 44 -9.82 7.96 -15.38
N ASP A 45 -8.98 7.40 -16.25
CA ASP A 45 -9.35 7.03 -17.61
C ASP A 45 -10.17 5.73 -17.59
N ARG A 46 -11.45 5.82 -17.95
CA ARG A 46 -12.37 4.68 -17.94
C ARG A 46 -12.12 3.68 -19.06
N ASP A 47 -11.58 4.12 -20.20
CA ASP A 47 -11.21 3.23 -21.29
C ASP A 47 -9.96 2.43 -20.90
N LYS A 48 -9.01 3.07 -20.20
CA LYS A 48 -7.88 2.36 -19.60
C LYS A 48 -8.33 1.38 -18.53
N LEU A 49 -9.17 1.79 -17.58
CA LEU A 49 -9.68 0.90 -16.54
C LEU A 49 -10.33 -0.36 -17.13
N HIS A 50 -11.13 -0.23 -18.19
CA HIS A 50 -11.74 -1.38 -18.84
C HIS A 50 -10.71 -2.32 -19.48
N ARG A 51 -9.74 -1.79 -20.23
CA ARG A 51 -8.69 -2.60 -20.85
C ARG A 51 -7.80 -3.30 -19.81
N ASP A 52 -7.47 -2.59 -18.74
CA ASP A 52 -6.67 -3.14 -17.64
C ASP A 52 -7.45 -4.23 -16.91
N TYR A 53 -8.76 -4.08 -16.73
CA TYR A 53 -9.61 -5.12 -16.15
C TYR A 53 -9.52 -6.43 -16.94
N ASP A 54 -9.70 -6.37 -18.27
CA ASP A 54 -9.62 -7.56 -19.14
C ASP A 54 -8.22 -8.21 -19.09
N TYR A 55 -7.17 -7.37 -19.05
CA TYR A 55 -5.79 -7.83 -18.90
C TYR A 55 -5.57 -8.52 -17.54
N LEU A 56 -6.03 -7.91 -16.45
CA LEU A 56 -5.84 -8.42 -15.09
C LEU A 56 -6.63 -9.70 -14.85
N GLU A 57 -7.81 -9.86 -15.44
CA GLU A 57 -8.55 -11.13 -15.43
C GLU A 57 -7.75 -12.26 -16.08
N SER A 58 -7.17 -11.98 -17.25
CA SER A 58 -6.34 -12.95 -17.99
C SER A 58 -5.05 -13.30 -17.23
N LEU A 59 -4.39 -12.29 -16.65
CA LEU A 59 -3.21 -12.47 -15.81
C LEU A 59 -3.54 -13.28 -14.55
N HIS A 60 -4.65 -12.97 -13.89
CA HIS A 60 -5.13 -13.68 -12.72
C HIS A 60 -5.34 -15.18 -13.01
N HIS A 61 -6.02 -15.54 -14.10
CA HIS A 61 -6.22 -16.95 -14.46
C HIS A 61 -4.91 -17.70 -14.70
N SER A 62 -3.93 -17.03 -15.32
CA SER A 62 -2.60 -17.60 -15.56
C SER A 62 -1.86 -17.84 -14.25
N LEU A 63 -1.84 -16.84 -13.36
CA LEU A 63 -1.21 -16.92 -12.05
C LEU A 63 -1.88 -17.97 -11.14
N LEU A 64 -3.21 -18.06 -11.15
CA LEU A 64 -3.95 -19.06 -10.40
C LEU A 64 -3.59 -20.48 -10.82
N SER A 65 -3.41 -20.73 -12.12
CA SER A 65 -3.02 -22.04 -12.65
C SER A 65 -1.60 -22.44 -12.22
N CYS A 66 -0.66 -21.48 -12.26
CA CYS A 66 0.70 -21.68 -11.76
C CYS A 66 0.69 -21.93 -10.24
N LEU A 67 -0.04 -21.12 -9.49
CA LEU A 67 -0.14 -21.21 -8.03
C LEU A 67 -0.77 -22.54 -7.60
N ALA A 68 -1.83 -22.99 -8.27
CA ALA A 68 -2.44 -24.28 -8.02
C ALA A 68 -1.44 -25.44 -8.21
N SER A 69 -0.62 -25.38 -9.26
CA SER A 69 0.45 -26.37 -9.50
C SER A 69 1.49 -26.35 -8.38
N SER A 70 1.98 -25.16 -8.01
CA SER A 70 2.97 -25.01 -6.93
C SER A 70 2.43 -25.44 -5.56
N LEU A 71 1.16 -25.18 -5.27
CA LEU A 71 0.53 -25.62 -4.02
C LEU A 71 0.31 -27.12 -3.98
N ASN A 72 -0.08 -27.74 -5.10
CA ASN A 72 -0.14 -29.20 -5.21
C ASN A 72 1.24 -29.84 -4.94
N GLU A 73 2.31 -29.30 -5.54
CA GLU A 73 3.68 -29.76 -5.30
C GLU A 73 4.10 -29.60 -3.84
N LEU A 74 3.87 -28.42 -3.25
CA LEU A 74 4.25 -28.13 -1.87
C LEU A 74 3.52 -29.01 -0.84
N HIS A 75 2.24 -29.30 -1.08
CA HIS A 75 1.41 -30.06 -0.16
C HIS A 75 1.37 -31.57 -0.48
N GLU A 76 2.07 -32.00 -1.54
CA GLU A 76 2.05 -33.39 -2.02
C GLU A 76 0.64 -33.92 -2.32
N VAL A 77 -0.21 -33.08 -2.89
CA VAL A 77 -1.62 -33.39 -3.25
C VAL A 77 -1.87 -33.18 -4.74
N SER A 78 -3.02 -33.64 -5.24
CA SER A 78 -3.44 -33.50 -6.64
C SER A 78 -4.86 -32.94 -6.73
N HIS A 79 -5.04 -31.72 -6.22
CA HIS A 79 -6.31 -31.00 -6.29
C HIS A 79 -6.45 -30.21 -7.59
N THR A 80 -7.69 -29.93 -7.99
CA THR A 80 -7.99 -29.16 -9.20
C THR A 80 -7.68 -27.67 -9.00
N VAL A 81 -7.48 -26.93 -10.11
CA VAL A 81 -7.36 -25.46 -10.05
C VAL A 81 -8.56 -24.84 -9.33
N ARG A 82 -9.77 -25.38 -9.55
CA ARG A 82 -10.99 -24.91 -8.89
C ARG A 82 -10.95 -25.05 -7.37
N TYR A 83 -10.35 -26.12 -6.85
CA TYR A 83 -10.17 -26.30 -5.41
C TYR A 83 -9.31 -25.18 -4.83
N TRP A 84 -8.14 -24.93 -5.43
CA TRP A 84 -7.23 -23.88 -4.99
C TRP A 84 -7.85 -22.50 -5.16
N GLN A 85 -8.58 -22.27 -6.25
CA GLN A 85 -9.32 -21.04 -6.49
C GLN A 85 -10.18 -20.66 -5.29
N ILE A 86 -10.99 -21.61 -4.78
CA ILE A 86 -11.87 -21.35 -3.63
C ILE A 86 -11.09 -20.87 -2.40
N LEU A 87 -9.85 -21.34 -2.22
CA LEU A 87 -9.01 -21.00 -1.08
C LEU A 87 -8.24 -19.70 -1.25
N VAL A 88 -7.72 -19.43 -2.46
CA VAL A 88 -6.73 -18.35 -2.66
C VAL A 88 -7.22 -17.18 -3.50
N ASP A 89 -8.35 -17.30 -4.23
CA ASP A 89 -8.85 -16.22 -5.10
C ASP A 89 -8.96 -14.87 -4.39
N PRO A 90 -9.58 -14.77 -3.20
CA PRO A 90 -9.77 -13.47 -2.55
C PRO A 90 -8.45 -12.73 -2.32
N TRP A 91 -7.40 -13.48 -1.98
CA TRP A 91 -6.05 -12.95 -1.81
C TRP A 91 -5.39 -12.65 -3.17
N LEU A 92 -5.45 -13.57 -4.12
CA LEU A 92 -4.77 -13.42 -5.42
C LEU A 92 -5.35 -12.26 -6.24
N MET A 93 -6.67 -12.11 -6.27
CA MET A 93 -7.33 -10.98 -6.94
C MET A 93 -6.87 -9.64 -6.36
N ALA A 94 -6.84 -9.51 -5.04
CA ALA A 94 -6.36 -8.31 -4.38
C ALA A 94 -4.87 -8.06 -4.66
N TRP A 95 -4.05 -9.10 -4.57
CA TRP A 95 -2.62 -9.01 -4.82
C TRP A 95 -2.31 -8.54 -6.23
N VAL A 96 -2.95 -9.13 -7.25
CA VAL A 96 -2.77 -8.76 -8.66
C VAL A 96 -3.16 -7.30 -8.90
N GLY A 97 -4.33 -6.87 -8.40
CA GLY A 97 -4.79 -5.50 -8.57
C GLY A 97 -3.87 -4.47 -7.92
N ILE A 98 -3.44 -4.72 -6.67
CA ILE A 98 -2.60 -3.78 -5.92
C ILE A 98 -1.19 -3.68 -6.51
N VAL A 99 -0.57 -4.82 -6.84
CA VAL A 99 0.78 -4.81 -7.43
C VAL A 99 0.76 -4.14 -8.79
N TYR A 100 -0.26 -4.41 -9.61
CA TYR A 100 -0.42 -3.75 -10.90
C TYR A 100 -0.60 -2.24 -10.76
N ASP A 101 -1.44 -1.78 -9.82
CA ASP A 101 -1.64 -0.35 -9.57
C ASP A 101 -0.32 0.37 -9.25
N ARG A 102 0.47 -0.16 -8.32
CA ARG A 102 1.77 0.44 -7.96
C ARG A 102 2.75 0.42 -9.13
N TRP A 103 2.80 -0.69 -9.87
CA TRP A 103 3.64 -0.80 -11.06
C TRP A 103 3.25 0.21 -12.13
N GLU A 104 1.95 0.39 -12.37
CA GLU A 104 1.44 1.29 -13.40
C GLU A 104 1.65 2.76 -13.04
N CYS A 105 1.45 3.13 -11.78
CA CYS A 105 1.80 4.46 -11.29
C CYS A 105 3.29 4.77 -11.51
N LEU A 106 4.17 3.81 -11.22
CA LEU A 106 5.61 3.98 -11.46
C LEU A 106 5.91 4.09 -12.96
N ARG A 107 5.29 3.24 -13.79
CA ARG A 107 5.46 3.28 -15.24
C ARG A 107 5.11 4.65 -15.81
N LEU A 108 3.95 5.20 -15.44
CA LEU A 108 3.54 6.53 -15.87
C LEU A 108 4.48 7.62 -15.35
N ALA A 109 4.89 7.56 -14.09
CA ALA A 109 5.83 8.53 -13.53
C ALA A 109 7.13 8.60 -14.34
N PHE A 110 7.71 7.44 -14.65
CA PHE A 110 8.93 7.38 -15.45
C PHE A 110 8.66 7.77 -16.91
N GLU A 111 7.55 7.36 -17.53
CA GLU A 111 7.24 7.76 -18.90
C GLU A 111 7.05 9.27 -19.08
N GLU A 112 6.39 9.93 -18.12
CA GLU A 112 6.13 11.37 -18.19
C GLU A 112 7.35 12.21 -17.83
N HIS A 113 8.23 11.73 -16.96
CA HIS A 113 9.32 12.52 -16.37
C HIS A 113 10.74 12.04 -16.71
N GLY A 114 10.90 10.89 -17.37
CA GLY A 114 12.21 10.40 -17.81
C GLY A 114 13.00 9.72 -16.69
N GLU A 115 14.02 10.40 -16.16
CA GLU A 115 14.84 9.93 -15.04
C GLU A 115 14.38 10.58 -13.74
N LEU A 116 14.39 9.82 -12.65
CA LEU A 116 13.90 10.28 -11.35
C LEU A 116 14.89 9.95 -10.25
N ASP A 117 15.12 10.92 -9.37
CA ASP A 117 15.78 10.70 -8.09
C ASP A 117 14.75 10.16 -7.08
N VAL A 118 15.07 9.04 -6.42
CA VAL A 118 14.17 8.38 -5.47
C VAL A 118 14.90 8.10 -4.16
N VAL A 119 14.28 8.50 -3.06
CA VAL A 119 14.75 8.21 -1.71
C VAL A 119 14.08 6.93 -1.22
N LEU A 120 14.88 5.89 -1.01
CA LEU A 120 14.45 4.59 -0.52
C LEU A 120 14.79 4.46 0.96
N LEU A 121 13.88 3.87 1.72
CA LEU A 121 14.15 3.52 3.12
C LEU A 121 14.87 2.18 3.15
N GLU A 122 15.83 2.04 4.05
CA GLU A 122 16.38 0.73 4.35
C GLU A 122 15.34 -0.14 5.05
N GLU A 123 15.19 -1.36 4.52
CA GLU A 123 14.27 -2.33 5.05
C GLU A 123 14.97 -3.19 6.11
N PRO A 124 14.26 -3.62 7.16
CA PRO A 124 14.78 -4.65 8.04
C PRO A 124 15.06 -5.93 7.24
N ALA A 125 16.06 -6.70 7.67
CA ALA A 125 16.50 -7.92 6.97
C ALA A 125 15.37 -8.97 6.78
N SER A 126 14.33 -8.90 7.59
CA SER A 126 13.13 -9.72 7.48
C SER A 126 11.89 -8.93 7.88
N VAL A 127 10.85 -9.01 7.06
CA VAL A 127 9.49 -8.58 7.41
C VAL A 127 8.64 -9.83 7.48
N ASP A 128 7.90 -10.00 8.57
CA ASP A 128 6.98 -11.12 8.68
C ASP A 128 5.89 -11.00 7.61
N PRO A 129 5.56 -12.09 6.89
CA PRO A 129 4.45 -12.05 5.97
C PRO A 129 3.14 -11.83 6.74
N PRO A 130 2.12 -11.19 6.13
CA PRO A 130 0.82 -11.05 6.74
C PRO A 130 0.24 -12.45 7.06
N PHE A 131 -0.44 -12.58 8.20
CA PHE A 131 -0.99 -13.85 8.67
C PHE A 131 -2.17 -14.32 7.80
N SER A 132 -2.90 -13.40 7.17
CA SER A 132 -4.08 -13.72 6.37
C SER A 132 -4.22 -12.84 5.13
N GLY A 133 -5.04 -13.28 4.17
CA GLY A 133 -5.40 -12.46 3.02
C GLY A 133 -6.11 -11.15 3.39
N PHE A 134 -6.86 -11.13 4.50
CA PHE A 134 -7.51 -9.92 4.99
C PHE A 134 -6.50 -8.92 5.58
N GLU A 135 -5.56 -9.39 6.39
CA GLU A 135 -4.47 -8.57 6.92
C GLU A 135 -3.59 -8.03 5.79
N PHE A 136 -3.27 -8.88 4.81
CA PHE A 136 -2.57 -8.46 3.59
C PHE A 136 -3.26 -7.27 2.92
N VAL A 137 -4.59 -7.33 2.74
CA VAL A 137 -5.34 -6.22 2.11
C VAL A 137 -5.25 -4.95 2.97
N ILE A 138 -5.40 -5.06 4.29
CA ILE A 138 -5.27 -3.91 5.20
C ILE A 138 -3.89 -3.28 5.08
N ASP A 139 -2.83 -4.09 5.17
CA ASP A 139 -1.45 -3.61 5.08
C ASP A 139 -1.20 -2.97 3.71
N ALA A 140 -1.59 -3.64 2.64
CA ALA A 140 -1.37 -3.16 1.29
C ALA A 140 -2.10 -1.84 0.98
N CYS A 141 -3.25 -1.60 1.63
CA CYS A 141 -4.01 -0.36 1.50
C CYS A 141 -3.54 0.76 2.43
N THR A 142 -2.99 0.46 3.61
CA THR A 142 -2.80 1.47 4.68
C THR A 142 -1.36 1.61 5.15
N SER A 143 -0.52 0.60 4.93
CA SER A 143 0.87 0.60 5.39
C SER A 143 1.77 1.32 4.40
N ASP A 144 2.26 2.47 4.84
CA ASP A 144 3.26 3.26 4.12
C ASP A 144 4.59 2.49 3.95
N SER A 145 4.98 1.67 4.94
CA SER A 145 6.19 0.85 4.85
C SER A 145 6.03 -0.32 3.87
N TRP A 146 4.85 -0.94 3.82
CA TRP A 146 4.55 -1.96 2.82
C TRP A 146 4.59 -1.38 1.41
N ASN A 147 3.95 -0.23 1.20
CA ASN A 147 3.95 0.47 -0.09
C ASN A 147 5.36 0.86 -0.52
N GLN A 148 6.17 1.35 0.43
CA GLN A 148 7.58 1.66 0.20
C GLN A 148 8.35 0.43 -0.27
N SER A 149 8.18 -0.72 0.41
CA SER A 149 8.87 -1.96 0.06
C SER A 149 8.48 -2.50 -1.31
N LEU A 150 7.18 -2.53 -1.62
CA LEU A 150 6.71 -2.92 -2.94
C LEU A 150 7.27 -1.99 -4.03
N CYS A 151 7.18 -0.67 -3.84
CA CYS A 151 7.69 0.29 -4.82
C CYS A 151 9.21 0.16 -4.99
N ARG A 152 9.97 -0.02 -3.90
CA ARG A 152 11.42 -0.28 -3.93
C ARG A 152 11.75 -1.48 -4.81
N ARG A 153 11.07 -2.62 -4.60
CA ARG A 153 11.28 -3.83 -5.39
C ARG A 153 10.99 -3.63 -6.88
N ILE A 154 9.93 -2.89 -7.23
CA ILE A 154 9.60 -2.56 -8.62
C ILE A 154 10.67 -1.63 -9.22
N LEU A 155 11.08 -0.59 -8.49
CA LEU A 155 12.11 0.36 -8.91
C LEU A 155 13.45 -0.30 -9.17
N GLU A 156 13.93 -1.11 -8.22
CA GLU A 156 15.22 -1.80 -8.31
C GLU A 156 15.23 -2.86 -9.43
N SER A 157 14.09 -3.50 -9.70
CA SER A 157 13.99 -4.53 -10.75
C SER A 157 13.79 -3.97 -12.16
N ARG A 158 13.02 -2.89 -12.33
CA ARG A 158 12.57 -2.42 -13.65
C ARG A 158 13.13 -1.08 -14.09
N TYR A 159 13.56 -0.24 -13.15
CA TYR A 159 13.96 1.14 -13.38
C TYR A 159 15.35 1.47 -12.82
N SER A 160 16.22 0.47 -12.64
CA SER A 160 17.59 0.67 -12.14
C SER A 160 18.49 1.47 -13.09
N ASP A 161 18.14 1.50 -14.38
CA ASP A 161 18.81 2.29 -15.42
C ASP A 161 18.34 3.75 -15.48
N ARG A 162 17.15 4.04 -14.94
CA ARG A 162 16.50 5.37 -15.03
C ARG A 162 16.28 6.03 -13.67
N GLY A 163 16.39 5.29 -12.59
CA GLY A 163 16.18 5.73 -11.22
C GLY A 163 17.51 5.94 -10.50
N ARG A 164 17.74 7.14 -9.99
CA ARG A 164 18.86 7.43 -9.10
C ARG A 164 18.43 7.22 -7.65
N PHE A 165 18.88 6.11 -7.06
CA PHE A 165 18.41 5.70 -5.74
C PHE A 165 19.35 6.15 -4.62
N ARG A 166 18.81 6.96 -3.69
CA ARG A 166 19.47 7.32 -2.43
C ARG A 166 18.81 6.55 -1.30
N ARG A 167 19.59 5.85 -0.47
CA ARG A 167 19.08 5.11 0.68
C ARG A 167 19.19 5.94 1.96
N VAL A 168 18.18 5.84 2.82
CA VAL A 168 18.14 6.48 4.14
C VAL A 168 17.68 5.49 5.19
N GLU A 169 18.22 5.62 6.41
CA GLU A 169 17.73 4.87 7.56
C GLU A 169 16.42 5.48 8.07
N MET A 170 15.55 4.63 8.64
CA MET A 170 14.35 5.10 9.31
C MET A 170 14.76 5.78 10.63
N ASP A 171 14.52 7.08 10.76
CA ASP A 171 14.73 7.77 12.04
C ASP A 171 13.62 7.30 12.98
N CYS A 172 13.88 6.26 13.79
CA CYS A 172 12.95 5.71 14.77
C CYS A 172 12.58 6.69 15.90
N ARG A 173 12.79 8.00 15.74
CA ARG A 173 12.34 8.99 16.71
C ARG A 173 10.82 8.93 16.74
N PRO A 174 10.21 8.61 17.90
CA PRO A 174 8.78 8.74 18.02
C PRO A 174 8.41 10.18 17.64
N PRO A 175 7.35 10.41 16.85
CA PRO A 175 6.91 11.76 16.55
C PRO A 175 6.73 12.47 17.88
N GLU A 176 7.36 13.65 18.04
CA GLU A 176 7.14 14.53 19.18
C GLU A 176 5.65 14.88 19.17
N THR A 177 4.86 14.05 19.86
CA THR A 177 3.45 14.29 20.00
C THR A 177 3.37 15.30 21.13
N PRO A 178 2.88 16.53 20.91
CA PRO A 178 2.58 17.41 22.03
C PRO A 178 1.61 16.63 22.93
N GLN A 179 2.05 16.29 24.15
CA GLN A 179 1.21 15.53 25.06
C GLN A 179 -0.09 16.33 25.26
N PRO A 180 -1.27 15.77 24.92
CA PRO A 180 -2.50 16.41 25.29
C PRO A 180 -2.52 16.50 26.81
N THR A 181 -2.48 17.72 27.32
CA THR A 181 -2.68 18.01 28.74
C THR A 181 -4.14 17.70 29.05
N PHE A 182 -4.41 16.43 29.38
CA PHE A 182 -5.72 16.03 29.87
C PHE A 182 -5.95 16.69 31.22
N SER A 183 -6.66 17.83 31.22
CA SER A 183 -7.25 18.34 32.44
C SER A 183 -8.21 17.27 32.95
N LYS A 184 -7.99 16.78 34.18
CA LYS A 184 -8.89 15.83 34.85
C LYS A 184 -10.25 16.50 35.07
N ARG A 185 -11.14 16.45 34.07
CA ARG A 185 -12.58 16.61 34.29
C ARG A 185 -13.20 15.24 34.50
N ARG A 186 -13.28 14.91 35.78
CA ARG A 186 -14.03 13.80 36.36
C ARG A 186 -15.53 13.99 36.04
N ASN A 187 -16.19 12.86 35.73
CA ASN A 187 -17.65 12.61 35.71
C ASN A 187 -18.30 12.57 34.32
N LEU A 188 -18.33 11.38 33.71
CA LEU A 188 -19.40 10.98 32.80
C LEU A 188 -20.23 9.88 33.50
N PRO A 189 -21.35 10.21 34.18
CA PRO A 189 -22.07 9.21 34.97
C PRO A 189 -23.05 8.43 34.08
N LYS A 190 -22.89 7.11 34.05
CA LYS A 190 -23.93 6.05 34.10
C LYS A 190 -25.08 6.04 33.07
N ARG A 191 -25.20 6.98 32.13
CA ARG A 191 -26.36 7.04 31.20
C ARG A 191 -26.21 6.22 29.92
N ILE A 192 -24.99 5.82 29.55
CA ILE A 192 -24.75 5.03 28.32
C ILE A 192 -25.02 3.54 28.57
N ALA A 193 -24.66 3.02 29.75
CA ALA A 193 -24.89 1.62 30.11
C ALA A 193 -26.38 1.23 30.15
N ALA A 194 -27.25 2.15 30.62
CA ALA A 194 -28.70 1.91 30.67
C ALA A 194 -29.38 1.86 29.28
N GLY A 195 -28.81 2.52 28.27
CA GLY A 195 -29.38 2.53 26.92
C GLY A 195 -29.11 1.26 26.13
N VAL A 196 -28.00 0.55 26.43
CA VAL A 196 -27.61 -0.69 25.74
C VAL A 196 -28.44 -1.88 26.24
N GLU A 197 -28.76 -1.93 27.53
CA GLU A 197 -29.61 -2.99 28.11
C GLU A 197 -31.07 -2.92 27.63
N GLN A 198 -31.54 -1.74 27.19
CA GLN A 198 -32.88 -1.56 26.64
C GLN A 198 -32.97 -1.95 25.15
N LEU A 199 -31.84 -1.97 24.43
CA LEU A 199 -31.75 -2.37 23.01
C LEU A 199 -31.58 -3.88 22.82
N LEU A 200 -30.95 -4.57 23.77
CA LEU A 200 -30.69 -6.02 23.70
C LEU A 200 -31.84 -6.84 24.30
N GLY A 201 -33.08 -6.53 23.90
CA GLY A 201 -34.32 -7.12 24.37
C GLY A 201 -34.18 -8.54 24.95
N LYS A 202 -34.40 -8.64 26.26
CA LYS A 202 -34.42 -9.90 27.01
C LYS A 202 -35.39 -10.90 26.35
N PHE A 203 -34.88 -12.07 26.01
CA PHE A 203 -35.52 -13.35 26.30
C PHE A 203 -34.58 -14.16 27.19
#